data_AF-A0A9W8LQR2-F1
#
_entry.id   AF-A0A9W8LQR2-F1
#
_cell.length_a   1.000
_cell.length_b   1.000
_cell.length_c   1.000
_cell.angle_alpha   90.00
_cell.angle_beta   90.00
_cell.angle_gamma   90.00
#
_symmetry.space_group_name_H-M   'P 1'
#
loop_
_entity.id
_entity.type
_entity.pdbx_description
1 polymer ?
#
loop_
_entity_poly.entity_id
_entity_poly.type
_entity_poly.pdbx_seq_one_letter_code
_entity_poly.pdbx_strand_id
1 'polypeptide(L)'
;MSNTDATPTPEQLNEFKEAFVLFDRRGNGEVPLPSVGTLLRALGQNPTEAEVQKITNDINPSGNAEGVDFDDFVKIVMRPGGFNSANSEASFNEFVQAFQVFDREGNGFISGGELRYVLTSLGEALSDAEVDELLKGVPMDKHGNINYEELVRTLISA
;
A
#
# COMPACT_ATOMS: atom_id res chain seq x y z
N MET A 1 -2.11 0.95 -29.92
CA MET A 1 -2.50 2.37 -29.77
C MET A 1 -2.44 2.67 -28.29
N SER A 2 -1.43 3.43 -27.89
CA SER A 2 -1.12 3.73 -26.49
C SER A 2 -2.04 4.85 -26.02
N ASN A 3 -3.01 4.55 -25.17
CA ASN A 3 -3.83 5.57 -24.51
C ASN A 3 -3.04 6.12 -23.32
N THR A 4 -2.51 7.34 -23.45
CA THR A 4 -1.76 8.04 -22.39
C THR A 4 -2.46 9.29 -21.85
N ASP A 5 -3.78 9.41 -22.00
CA ASP A 5 -4.60 10.41 -21.30
C ASP A 5 -5.84 9.73 -20.72
N ALA A 6 -5.66 8.98 -19.64
CA ALA A 6 -6.78 8.42 -18.87
C ALA A 6 -7.44 9.56 -18.10
N THR A 7 -8.50 10.14 -18.68
CA THR A 7 -9.38 11.07 -17.98
C THR A 7 -10.39 10.26 -17.15
N PRO A 8 -10.63 10.62 -15.87
CA PRO A 8 -11.63 9.95 -15.05
C PRO A 8 -12.99 9.96 -15.73
N THR A 9 -13.72 8.84 -15.68
CA THR A 9 -15.14 8.87 -16.01
C THR A 9 -15.91 9.71 -14.98
N PRO A 10 -17.10 10.24 -15.32
CA PRO A 10 -17.92 10.97 -14.35
C PRO A 10 -18.24 10.16 -13.09
N GLU A 11 -18.38 8.84 -13.21
CA GLU A 11 -18.61 7.93 -12.10
C GLU A 11 -17.39 7.84 -11.18
N GLN A 12 -16.20 7.65 -11.75
CA GLN A 12 -14.93 7.63 -10.99
C GLN A 12 -14.68 8.98 -10.31
N LEU A 13 -14.96 10.09 -11.00
CA LEU A 13 -14.81 11.42 -10.44
C LEU A 13 -15.75 11.64 -9.24
N ASN A 14 -16.97 11.09 -9.29
CA ASN A 14 -17.91 11.14 -8.18
C ASN A 14 -17.40 10.33 -6.98
N GLU A 15 -16.91 9.10 -7.22
CA GLU A 15 -16.32 8.26 -6.17
C GLU A 15 -15.12 8.94 -5.49
N PHE A 16 -14.21 9.52 -6.29
CA PHE A 16 -13.07 10.26 -5.76
C PHE A 16 -13.49 11.47 -4.94
N LYS A 17 -14.54 12.16 -5.38
CA LYS A 17 -15.08 13.32 -4.67
C LYS A 17 -15.72 12.92 -3.34
N GLU A 18 -16.48 11.83 -3.32
CA GLU A 18 -17.07 11.30 -2.09
C GLU A 18 -15.99 10.89 -1.09
N ALA A 19 -14.97 10.16 -1.53
CA ALA A 19 -13.82 9.82 -0.70
C ALA A 19 -13.07 11.07 -0.22
N PHE A 20 -12.79 12.03 -1.09
CA PHE A 20 -12.09 13.26 -0.74
C PHE A 20 -12.83 14.05 0.36
N VAL A 21 -14.15 14.20 0.24
CA VAL A 21 -14.98 14.92 1.23
C VAL A 21 -15.00 14.21 2.58
N LEU A 22 -14.89 12.88 2.63
CA LEU A 22 -14.76 12.16 3.90
C LEU A 22 -13.46 12.48 4.65
N PHE A 23 -12.40 12.86 3.92
CA PHE A 23 -11.09 13.17 4.48
C PHE A 23 -10.84 14.68 4.66
N ASP A 24 -11.51 15.55 3.90
CA ASP A 24 -11.58 16.99 4.15
C ASP A 24 -12.48 17.31 5.35
N ARG A 25 -12.00 16.97 6.55
CA ARG A 25 -12.72 17.21 7.81
C ARG A 25 -12.88 18.70 8.14
N ARG A 26 -12.08 19.56 7.53
CA ARG A 26 -12.09 21.01 7.77
C ARG A 26 -13.06 21.73 6.84
N GLY A 27 -13.46 21.09 5.74
CA GLY A 27 -14.31 21.67 4.71
C GLY A 27 -13.62 22.81 3.97
N ASN A 28 -12.29 22.84 3.94
CA ASN A 28 -11.51 23.90 3.30
C ASN A 28 -11.15 23.55 1.84
N GLY A 29 -11.59 22.41 1.33
CA GLY A 29 -11.28 21.93 -0.01
C GLY A 29 -9.91 21.26 -0.11
N GLU A 30 -9.27 20.94 1.02
CA GLU A 30 -7.94 20.34 1.07
C GLU A 30 -7.90 19.13 2.01
N VAL A 31 -7.25 18.06 1.59
CA VAL A 31 -6.93 16.92 2.45
C VAL A 31 -5.53 17.11 3.02
N PRO A 32 -5.32 17.03 4.35
CA PRO A 32 -3.99 17.16 4.94
C PRO A 32 -3.00 16.16 4.35
N LEU A 33 -1.76 16.60 4.09
CA LEU A 33 -0.70 15.74 3.50
C LEU A 33 -0.53 14.38 4.23
N PRO A 34 -0.56 14.31 5.58
CA PRO A 34 -0.45 13.04 6.29
C PRO A 34 -1.63 12.08 6.06
N SER A 35 -2.78 12.57 5.59
CA SER A 35 -3.99 11.78 5.34
C SER A 35 -4.08 11.24 3.91
N VAL A 36 -3.20 11.69 3.00
CA VAL A 36 -3.22 11.29 1.58
C VAL A 36 -3.05 9.78 1.43
N GLY A 37 -2.11 9.16 2.15
CA GLY A 37 -1.89 7.71 2.10
C GLY A 37 -3.13 6.92 2.54
N THR A 38 -3.78 7.35 3.63
CA THR A 38 -5.02 6.72 4.10
C THR A 38 -6.18 6.88 3.11
N LEU A 39 -6.30 8.05 2.48
CA LEU A 39 -7.31 8.32 1.46
C LEU A 39 -7.10 7.44 0.21
N LEU A 40 -5.86 7.28 -0.26
CA LEU A 40 -5.53 6.38 -1.37
C LEU A 40 -5.90 4.93 -1.02
N ARG A 41 -5.59 4.49 0.20
CA ARG A 41 -5.98 3.16 0.71
C ARG A 41 -7.49 2.97 0.80
N ALA A 42 -8.24 4.00 1.18
CA ALA A 42 -9.70 3.97 1.18
C ALA A 42 -10.30 3.80 -0.23
N LEU A 43 -9.59 4.21 -1.29
CA LEU A 43 -9.96 3.98 -2.69
C LEU A 43 -9.46 2.63 -3.25
N GLY A 44 -8.97 1.73 -2.39
CA GLY A 44 -8.47 0.40 -2.79
C GLY A 44 -7.10 0.40 -3.47
N GLN A 45 -6.40 1.55 -3.45
CA GLN A 45 -5.01 1.64 -3.85
C GLN A 45 -4.12 1.19 -2.68
N ASN A 46 -2.95 0.61 -2.93
CA ASN A 46 -2.02 0.25 -1.88
C ASN A 46 -0.65 0.90 -2.10
N PRO A 47 -0.54 2.24 -1.94
CA PRO A 47 0.74 2.91 -2.03
C PRO A 47 1.63 2.55 -0.84
N THR A 48 2.92 2.40 -1.12
CA THR A 48 3.98 2.35 -0.10
C THR A 48 4.17 3.72 0.56
N GLU A 49 4.74 3.80 1.76
CA GLU A 49 4.92 5.09 2.44
C GLU A 49 5.91 5.98 1.67
N ALA A 50 6.95 5.38 1.08
CA ALA A 50 7.88 6.04 0.17
C ALA A 50 7.20 6.59 -1.08
N GLU A 51 6.22 5.88 -1.66
CA GLU A 51 5.42 6.40 -2.78
C GLU A 51 4.55 7.58 -2.35
N VAL A 52 3.85 7.48 -1.22
CA VAL A 52 3.07 8.59 -0.67
C VAL A 52 3.96 9.81 -0.43
N GLN A 53 5.14 9.61 0.17
CA GLN A 53 6.09 10.69 0.42
C GLN A 53 6.61 11.32 -0.87
N LYS A 54 6.94 10.51 -1.87
CA LYS A 54 7.38 11.01 -3.18
C LYS A 54 6.30 11.85 -3.85
N ILE A 55 5.06 11.37 -3.86
CA ILE A 55 3.95 12.05 -4.51
C ILE A 55 3.60 13.36 -3.81
N THR A 56 3.55 13.33 -2.47
CA THR A 56 3.30 14.54 -1.68
C THR A 56 4.40 15.59 -1.89
N ASN A 57 5.67 15.17 -2.02
CA ASN A 57 6.77 16.06 -2.38
C ASN A 57 6.68 16.60 -3.81
N ASP A 58 6.27 15.78 -4.78
CA ASP A 58 6.13 16.19 -6.18
C ASP A 58 5.05 17.28 -6.35
N ILE A 59 4.00 17.24 -5.52
CA ILE A 59 2.87 18.20 -5.53
C ILE A 59 3.15 19.41 -4.64
N ASN A 60 3.88 19.23 -3.54
CA ASN A 60 4.30 20.30 -2.64
C ASN A 60 5.83 20.49 -2.65
N PRO A 61 6.46 20.81 -3.80
CA PRO A 61 7.92 20.92 -3.90
C PRO A 61 8.47 22.10 -3.07
N SER A 62 7.62 23.08 -2.75
CA SER A 62 7.98 24.23 -1.93
C SER A 62 7.87 23.96 -0.42
N GLY A 63 7.23 22.86 -0.01
CA GLY A 63 6.97 22.54 1.39
C GLY A 63 5.99 23.49 2.10
N ASN A 64 5.34 24.39 1.36
CA ASN A 64 4.48 25.44 1.91
C ASN A 64 3.00 25.03 2.00
N ALA A 65 2.58 24.01 1.26
CA ALA A 65 1.21 23.51 1.33
C ALA A 65 1.02 22.62 2.57
N GLU A 66 -0.10 22.80 3.27
CA GLU A 66 -0.48 21.94 4.40
C GLU A 66 -1.37 20.75 3.97
N GLY A 67 -1.91 20.80 2.75
CA GLY A 67 -2.82 19.81 2.19
C GLY A 67 -2.75 19.72 0.67
N VAL A 68 -3.51 18.78 0.13
CA VAL A 68 -3.68 18.51 -1.31
C VAL A 68 -5.12 18.86 -1.69
N ASP A 69 -5.31 19.65 -2.73
CA ASP A 69 -6.63 19.96 -3.26
C ASP A 69 -7.21 18.81 -4.10
N PHE A 70 -8.46 18.94 -4.51
CA PHE A 70 -9.13 17.88 -5.26
C PHE A 70 -8.49 17.62 -6.64
N ASP A 71 -8.03 18.66 -7.33
CA ASP A 71 -7.47 18.52 -8.67
C ASP A 71 -6.12 17.80 -8.64
N ASP A 72 -5.28 18.13 -7.66
CA ASP A 72 -4.03 17.44 -7.42
C ASP A 72 -4.27 16.00 -6.96
N PHE A 73 -5.25 15.77 -6.08
CA PHE A 73 -5.65 14.42 -5.68
C PHE A 73 -6.05 13.55 -6.88
N VAL A 74 -6.85 14.07 -7.81
CA VAL A 74 -7.23 13.33 -9.03
C VAL A 74 -6.00 12.95 -9.86
N LYS A 75 -5.01 13.84 -9.98
CA LYS A 75 -3.74 13.54 -10.69
C LYS A 75 -2.96 12.42 -10.00
N ILE A 76 -2.97 12.36 -8.67
CA ILE A 76 -2.33 11.28 -7.90
C ILE A 76 -2.98 9.94 -8.24
N VAL A 77 -4.31 9.86 -8.10
CA VAL A 77 -5.06 8.60 -8.28
C VAL A 77 -5.00 8.12 -9.73
N MET A 78 -4.96 9.04 -10.70
CA MET A 78 -4.90 8.76 -12.13
C MET A 78 -3.47 8.65 -12.70
N ARG A 79 -2.44 8.59 -11.84
CA ARG A 79 -1.05 8.55 -12.30
C ARG A 79 -0.80 7.37 -13.27
N PRO A 80 0.01 7.56 -14.33
CA PRO A 80 0.42 6.45 -15.19
C PRO A 80 1.13 5.37 -14.38
N GLY A 81 0.65 4.12 -14.48
CA GLY A 81 1.14 2.99 -13.68
C GLY A 81 0.39 2.76 -12.37
N GLY A 82 -0.54 3.65 -11.99
CA GLY A 82 -1.43 3.49 -10.83
C GLY A 82 -0.69 3.26 -9.50
N PHE A 83 -1.39 2.66 -8.55
CA PHE A 83 -0.77 1.93 -7.44
C PHE A 83 -1.17 0.47 -7.54
N ASN A 84 -0.46 -0.38 -6.78
CA ASN A 84 -0.87 -1.76 -6.63
C ASN A 84 -2.30 -1.80 -6.10
N SER A 85 -3.17 -2.59 -6.75
CA SER A 85 -4.50 -2.84 -6.23
C SER A 85 -4.36 -3.71 -4.99
N ALA A 86 -4.85 -3.23 -3.85
CA ALA A 86 -4.69 -3.89 -2.55
C ALA A 86 -5.17 -5.35 -2.57
N ASN A 87 -6.15 -5.68 -3.44
CA ASN A 87 -6.89 -6.93 -3.42
C ASN A 87 -6.66 -7.79 -4.67
N SER A 88 -5.51 -7.66 -5.34
CA SER A 88 -5.24 -8.42 -6.56
C SER A 88 -4.51 -9.73 -6.27
N GLU A 89 -4.91 -10.80 -6.96
CA GLU A 89 -4.14 -12.07 -7.04
C GLU A 89 -2.70 -11.85 -7.53
N ALA A 90 -2.46 -10.77 -8.29
CA ALA A 90 -1.11 -10.37 -8.70
C ALA A 90 -0.25 -9.96 -7.51
N SER A 91 -0.79 -9.17 -6.58
CA SER A 91 -0.11 -8.81 -5.34
C SER A 91 0.20 -10.03 -4.48
N PHE A 92 -0.74 -10.98 -4.37
CA PHE A 92 -0.50 -12.25 -3.67
C PHE A 92 0.69 -13.01 -4.26
N ASN A 93 0.71 -13.17 -5.59
CA ASN A 93 1.78 -13.90 -6.27
C ASN A 93 3.14 -13.21 -6.15
N GLU A 94 3.21 -11.88 -6.17
CA GLU A 94 4.46 -11.13 -5.97
C GLU A 94 5.05 -11.37 -4.57
N PHE A 95 4.21 -11.30 -3.53
CA PHE A 95 4.66 -11.58 -2.17
C PHE A 95 5.10 -13.05 -1.99
N VAL A 96 4.31 -14.00 -2.51
CA VAL A 96 4.65 -15.43 -2.45
C VAL A 96 5.98 -15.71 -3.15
N GLN A 97 6.22 -15.11 -4.33
CA GLN A 97 7.48 -15.28 -5.05
C GLN A 97 8.69 -14.75 -4.25
N ALA A 98 8.53 -13.66 -3.50
CA ALA A 98 9.60 -13.13 -2.65
C ALA A 98 9.96 -14.10 -1.51
N PHE A 99 8.97 -14.78 -0.93
CA PHE A 99 9.19 -15.75 0.15
C PHE A 99 9.64 -17.13 -0.35
N GLN A 100 9.27 -17.54 -1.56
CA GLN A 100 9.70 -18.81 -2.16
C GLN A 100 11.22 -18.95 -2.29
N VAL A 101 11.96 -17.85 -2.32
CA VAL A 101 13.44 -17.87 -2.31
C VAL A 101 14.00 -18.48 -1.01
N PHE A 102 13.25 -18.37 0.08
CA PHE A 102 13.61 -18.86 1.42
C PHE A 102 12.97 -20.23 1.72
N ASP A 103 11.79 -20.50 1.18
CA ASP A 103 11.12 -21.80 1.24
C ASP A 103 11.78 -22.83 0.29
N ARG A 104 12.93 -23.37 0.72
CA ARG A 104 13.68 -24.39 -0.06
C ARG A 104 12.91 -25.69 -0.25
N GLU A 105 11.96 -25.97 0.62
CA GLU A 105 11.16 -27.20 0.58
C GLU A 105 9.90 -27.04 -0.28
N GLY A 106 9.51 -25.81 -0.62
CA GLY A 106 8.30 -25.48 -1.37
C GLY A 106 7.04 -25.88 -0.62
N ASN A 107 7.07 -25.86 0.70
CA ASN A 107 5.98 -26.36 1.56
C ASN A 107 5.04 -25.23 2.04
N GLY A 108 5.34 -23.97 1.72
CA GLY A 108 4.57 -22.79 2.14
C GLY A 108 4.96 -22.24 3.53
N PHE A 109 6.05 -22.74 4.13
CA PHE A 109 6.50 -22.34 5.46
C PHE A 109 7.94 -21.82 5.43
N ILE A 110 8.18 -20.77 6.21
CA ILE A 110 9.53 -20.24 6.48
C ILE A 110 9.68 -20.00 7.98
N SER A 111 10.90 -19.98 8.49
CA SER A 111 11.13 -19.66 9.89
C SER A 111 10.77 -18.20 10.18
N GLY A 112 10.32 -17.88 11.39
CA GLY A 112 10.06 -16.48 11.77
C GLY A 112 11.29 -15.57 11.64
N GLY A 113 12.50 -16.13 11.76
CA GLY A 113 13.75 -15.41 11.52
C GLY A 113 13.96 -15.05 10.04
N GLU A 114 13.65 -15.97 9.13
CA GLU A 114 13.72 -15.72 7.68
C GLU A 114 12.65 -14.72 7.24
N LEU A 115 11.42 -14.85 7.75
CA LEU A 115 10.34 -13.89 7.50
C LEU A 115 10.74 -12.48 7.94
N ARG A 116 11.30 -12.34 9.16
CA ARG A 116 11.82 -11.07 9.65
C ARG A 116 12.92 -10.52 8.74
N TYR A 117 13.88 -11.36 8.36
CA TYR A 117 14.97 -10.95 7.47
C TYR A 117 14.44 -10.40 6.15
N VAL A 118 13.45 -11.07 5.55
CA VAL A 118 12.79 -10.59 4.33
C VAL A 118 12.14 -9.23 4.54
N LEU A 119 11.29 -9.11 5.56
CA LEU A 119 10.53 -7.89 5.83
C LEU A 119 11.40 -6.68 6.20
N THR A 120 12.61 -6.92 6.71
CA THR A 120 13.57 -5.88 7.10
C THR A 120 14.65 -5.63 6.04
N SER A 121 14.76 -6.47 4.99
CA SER A 121 15.83 -6.38 4.00
C SER A 121 15.34 -6.14 2.56
N LEU A 122 14.08 -6.42 2.24
CA LEU A 122 13.53 -6.31 0.88
C LEU A 122 12.58 -5.12 0.75
N GLY A 123 12.87 -4.24 -0.22
CA GLY A 123 11.99 -3.12 -0.58
C GLY A 123 11.95 -2.02 0.49
N GLU A 124 10.74 -1.64 0.90
CA GLU A 124 10.50 -0.71 2.01
C GLU A 124 10.60 -1.50 3.33
N ALA A 125 11.82 -1.56 3.84
CA ALA A 125 12.14 -2.33 5.04
C ALA A 125 11.35 -1.85 6.25
N LEU A 126 10.61 -2.78 6.86
CA LEU A 126 9.96 -2.55 8.15
C LEU A 126 11.01 -2.50 9.26
N SER A 127 10.74 -1.68 10.28
CA SER A 127 11.50 -1.72 11.52
C SER A 127 11.20 -3.01 12.30
N ASP A 128 12.12 -3.41 13.19
CA ASP A 128 11.92 -4.59 14.03
C ASP A 128 10.62 -4.54 14.84
N ALA A 129 10.21 -3.34 15.26
CA ALA A 129 8.97 -3.12 16.00
C ALA A 129 7.71 -3.28 15.13
N GLU A 130 7.76 -2.85 13.87
CA GLU A 130 6.66 -3.06 12.91
C GLU A 130 6.54 -4.55 12.54
N VAL A 131 7.67 -5.24 12.39
CA VAL A 131 7.66 -6.69 12.19
C VAL A 131 7.09 -7.39 13.42
N ASP A 132 7.45 -6.98 14.64
CA ASP A 132 6.88 -7.55 15.86
C ASP A 132 5.36 -7.40 15.93
N GLU A 133 4.84 -6.21 15.59
CA GLU A 133 3.40 -5.98 15.55
C GLU A 133 2.72 -6.75 14.39
N LEU A 134 3.37 -6.88 13.23
CA LEU A 134 2.85 -7.68 12.11
C LEU A 134 2.78 -9.18 12.45
N LEU A 135 3.79 -9.70 13.15
CA LEU A 135 3.87 -11.12 13.54
C LEU A 135 3.06 -11.41 14.81
N LYS A 136 2.51 -10.40 15.46
CA LYS A 136 1.72 -10.54 16.67
C LYS A 136 0.41 -11.26 16.38
N GLY A 137 0.29 -12.48 16.90
CA GLY A 137 -0.89 -13.31 16.69
C GLY A 137 -0.85 -14.14 15.41
N VAL A 138 0.25 -14.11 14.65
CA VAL A 138 0.47 -15.03 13.53
C VAL A 138 0.72 -16.44 14.09
N PRO A 139 -0.07 -17.45 13.67
CA PRO A 139 0.12 -18.80 14.16
C PRO A 139 1.47 -19.36 13.69
N MET A 140 2.23 -19.90 14.66
CA MET A 140 3.48 -20.60 14.41
C MET A 140 3.31 -22.09 14.69
N ASP A 141 4.01 -22.93 13.93
CA ASP A 141 4.08 -24.35 14.23
C ASP A 141 4.96 -24.64 15.46
N LYS A 142 5.06 -25.92 15.83
CA LYS A 142 5.89 -26.40 16.95
C LYS A 142 7.40 -26.15 16.77
N HIS A 143 7.84 -25.73 15.60
CA HIS A 143 9.23 -25.44 15.24
C HIS A 143 9.49 -23.94 15.06
N GLY A 144 8.47 -23.08 15.21
CA GLY A 144 8.60 -21.63 15.00
C GLY A 144 8.53 -21.21 13.53
N ASN A 145 7.99 -22.07 12.66
CA ASN A 145 7.74 -21.75 11.26
C ASN A 145 6.38 -21.09 11.10
N ILE A 146 6.29 -20.19 10.13
CA ILE A 146 5.12 -19.40 9.79
C ILE A 146 4.67 -19.77 8.38
N ASN A 147 3.37 -19.99 8.23
CA ASN A 147 2.74 -20.13 6.92
C ASN A 147 2.65 -18.75 6.25
N TYR A 148 3.61 -18.43 5.38
CA TYR A 148 3.66 -17.11 4.74
C TYR A 148 2.54 -16.94 3.71
N GLU A 149 2.06 -18.02 3.08
CA GLU A 149 0.94 -17.94 2.14
C GLU A 149 -0.34 -17.52 2.86
N GLU A 150 -0.62 -18.10 4.02
CA GLU A 150 -1.77 -17.73 4.84
C GLU A 150 -1.64 -16.30 5.40
N LEU A 151 -0.43 -15.91 5.81
CA LEU A 151 -0.14 -14.54 6.23
C LEU A 151 -0.45 -13.54 5.10
N VAL A 152 0.10 -13.75 3.90
CA VAL A 152 -0.12 -12.87 2.75
C VAL A 152 -1.59 -12.85 2.35
N ARG A 153 -2.29 -14.00 2.35
CA ARG A 153 -3.75 -14.03 2.13
C ARG A 153 -4.51 -13.20 3.14
N THR A 154 -4.14 -13.29 4.41
CA THR A 154 -4.78 -12.52 5.49
C THR A 154 -4.53 -11.03 5.30
N LEU A 155 -3.32 -10.64 4.93
CA LEU A 155 -2.96 -9.23 4.70
C LEU A 155 -3.64 -8.61 3.48
N ILE A 156 -3.91 -9.40 2.44
CA ILE A 156 -4.60 -8.96 1.21
C ILE A 156 -6.13 -9.01 1.36
N SER A 157 -6.64 -9.85 2.27
CA SER A 157 -8.08 -10.00 2.50
C SER A 157 -8.63 -9.11 3.63
N ALA A 158 -7.77 -8.38 4.33
CA ALA A 158 -8.10 -7.49 5.44
C ALA A 158 -8.38 -6.06 4.96
#